data_AF-A0A1V4QCI8-F1
#
_entry.id   AF-A0A1V4QCI8-F1
#
_cell.length_a   1.000
_cell.length_b   1.000
_cell.length_c   1.000
_cell.angle_alpha   90.00
_cell.angle_beta   90.00
_cell.angle_gamma   90.00
#
_symmetry.space_group_name_H-M   'P 1'
#
loop_
_entity.id
_entity.type
_entity.pdbx_description
1 polymer ?
#
loop_
_entity_poly.entity_id
_entity_poly.type
_entity_poly.pdbx_seq_one_letter_code
_entity_poly.pdbx_strand_id
1 'polypeptide(L)' 'MRIGMTLPVMEPDLDADVLRSWATAIDDGPFSSLCWGERIAFDNPDTLTLLGALAAWTSRVRLG' A
#
# COMPACT_ATOMS: atom_id res chain seq x y z
N MET A 1 2.98 -16.68 13.79
CA MET A 1 2.20 -15.43 13.96
C MET A 1 2.31 -14.64 12.66
N ARG A 2 1.25 -13.94 12.21
CA ARG A 2 1.23 -13.19 10.95
C ARG A 2 1.01 -11.70 11.25
N ILE A 3 1.90 -10.84 10.77
CA ILE A 3 1.89 -9.39 11.01
C ILE A 3 1.50 -8.68 9.72
N GLY A 4 0.61 -7.69 9.79
CA GLY A 4 0.24 -6.81 8.68
C GLY A 4 0.81 -5.41 8.85
N MET A 5 0.95 -4.68 7.75
CA MET A 5 1.40 -3.29 7.72
C MET A 5 0.44 -2.44 6.88
N THR A 6 0.37 -1.13 7.15
CA THR A 6 -0.49 -0.20 6.41
C THR A 6 0.32 0.77 5.56
N LEU A 7 -0.22 1.19 4.42
CA LEU A 7 0.35 2.29 3.62
C LEU A 7 0.19 3.66 4.32
N PRO A 8 1.12 4.59 4.07
CA PRO A 8 1.07 5.95 4.60
C PRO A 8 0.14 6.85 3.77
N VAL A 9 -1.08 6.38 3.45
CA VAL A 9 -2.04 7.09 2.57
C VAL A 9 -2.53 8.43 3.12
N MET A 10 -2.15 8.76 4.36
CA MET A 10 -2.53 9.99 5.05
C MET A 10 -1.45 11.06 5.04
N GLU A 11 -0.25 10.77 4.53
CA GLU A 11 0.85 11.71 4.53
C GLU A 11 0.68 12.74 3.40
N PRO A 12 0.98 14.03 3.65
CA PRO A 12 1.04 15.03 2.60
C PRO A 12 2.14 14.69 1.58
N ASP A 13 1.97 15.17 0.34
CA ASP A 13 2.92 14.98 -0.76
C ASP A 13 3.17 13.51 -1.14
N LEU A 14 2.18 12.63 -0.92
CA LEU A 14 2.24 11.24 -1.31
C LEU A 14 2.19 11.09 -2.84
N ASP A 15 3.24 10.49 -3.41
CA ASP A 15 3.32 10.16 -4.82
C ASP A 15 3.50 8.65 -5.07
N ALA A 16 3.52 8.28 -6.35
CA ALA A 16 3.65 6.89 -6.77
C ALA A 16 5.01 6.26 -6.39
N ASP A 17 6.08 7.05 -6.34
CA ASP A 17 7.43 6.53 -6.04
C ASP A 17 7.58 6.23 -4.55
N VAL A 18 7.01 7.07 -3.69
CA VAL A 18 6.89 6.82 -2.25
C VAL A 18 6.06 5.56 -2.01
N LEU A 19 4.87 5.46 -2.62
CA LEU A 19 3.98 4.29 -2.50
C LEU A 19 4.67 3.01 -2.93
N ARG A 20 5.37 3.04 -4.07
CA ARG A 20 6.11 1.89 -4.59
C ARG A 20 7.23 1.47 -3.65
N SER A 21 8.02 2.41 -3.16
CA SER A 21 9.14 2.13 -2.25
C SER A 21 8.65 1.48 -0.96
N TRP A 22 7.55 1.98 -0.40
CA TRP A 22 6.89 1.39 0.77
C TRP A 22 6.36 -0.01 0.49
N ALA A 23 5.66 -0.20 -0.62
CA ALA A 23 5.10 -1.49 -1.00
C ALA A 23 6.20 -2.55 -1.17
N THR A 24 7.29 -2.24 -1.86
CA THR A 24 8.43 -3.14 -2.04
C THR A 24 9.12 -3.45 -0.70
N ALA A 25 9.35 -2.46 0.15
CA ALA A 25 9.96 -2.70 1.46
C ALA A 25 9.10 -3.61 2.36
N ILE A 26 7.77 -3.48 2.29
CA ILE A 26 6.84 -4.34 3.02
C ILE A 26 6.81 -5.75 2.41
N ASP A 27 6.86 -5.87 1.08
CA ASP A 27 6.91 -7.15 0.38
C ASP A 27 8.20 -7.94 0.67
N ASP A 28 9.34 -7.26 0.78
CA ASP A 28 10.63 -7.88 1.14
C ASP A 28 10.78 -8.13 2.65
N GLY A 29 9.98 -7.43 3.47
CA GLY A 29 10.05 -7.47 4.93
C GLY A 29 9.36 -8.68 5.58
N PRO A 30 9.24 -8.71 6.92
CA PRO A 30 8.63 -9.81 7.65
C PRO A 30 7.08 -9.81 7.63
N PHE A 31 6.47 -8.94 6.83
CA PHE A 31 5.02 -8.75 6.81
C PHE A 31 4.31 -9.81 5.98
N SER A 32 3.03 -10.01 6.26
CA SER A 32 2.18 -11.00 5.58
C SER A 32 1.00 -10.37 4.84
N SER A 33 0.72 -9.09 5.10
CA SER A 33 -0.29 -8.31 4.40
C SER A 33 0.04 -6.82 4.37
N LEU A 34 -0.44 -6.15 3.33
CA LEU A 34 -0.39 -4.72 3.15
C LEU A 34 -1.83 -4.20 3.01
N CYS A 35 -2.20 -3.25 3.87
CA CYS A 35 -3.54 -2.67 3.91
C CYS A 35 -3.55 -1.15 3.75
N TRP A 36 -4.68 -0.59 3.33
CA TRP A 36 -4.88 0.87 3.30
C TRP A 36 -6.33 1.24 3.50
N GLY A 37 -6.58 2.47 3.95
CA GLY A 37 -7.92 3.05 4.03
C GLY A 37 -8.22 3.89 2.80
N GLU A 38 -9.49 3.97 2.42
CA GLU A 38 -9.99 4.97 1.47
C GLU A 38 -10.72 6.09 2.23
N ARG A 39 -10.64 7.32 1.72
CA ARG A 39 -11.48 8.43 2.16
C ARG A 39 -12.22 9.03 0.97
N ILE A 40 -13.52 9.23 1.13
CA ILE A 40 -14.39 9.87 0.14
C ILE A 40 -14.27 11.41 0.18
N ALA A 41 -13.83 11.97 1.32
CA ALA A 41 -13.86 13.41 1.60
C ALA A 41 -12.50 14.14 1.41
N PHE A 42 -11.43 13.44 1.05
CA PHE A 42 -10.08 13.98 0.90
C PHE A 42 -9.36 13.29 -0.26
N ASP A 43 -8.37 13.95 -0.85
CA ASP A 43 -7.56 13.38 -1.93
C ASP A 43 -6.86 12.11 -1.43
N ASN A 44 -7.29 10.97 -1.97
CA ASN A 44 -6.72 9.66 -1.73
C ASN A 44 -6.62 8.94 -3.08
N PRO A 45 -5.63 8.06 -3.30
CA PRO A 45 -5.61 7.23 -4.49
C PRO A 45 -6.92 6.44 -4.61
N ASP A 46 -7.45 6.35 -5.83
CA ASP A 46 -8.58 5.48 -6.15
C ASP A 46 -8.23 4.03 -5.78
N THR A 47 -9.07 3.39 -4.96
CA THR A 47 -8.73 2.09 -4.36
C THR A 47 -8.46 1.01 -5.41
N LEU A 48 -9.19 1.00 -6.52
CA LEU A 48 -8.99 -0.01 -7.57
C LEU A 48 -7.68 0.23 -8.32
N THR A 49 -7.38 1.49 -8.61
CA THR A 49 -6.12 1.90 -9.25
C THR A 49 -4.92 1.57 -8.35
N LEU A 50 -5.02 1.89 -7.05
CA LEU A 50 -3.98 1.61 -6.07
C LEU A 50 -3.78 0.09 -5.88
N LEU A 51 -4.88 -0.68 -5.76
CA LEU A 51 -4.82 -2.14 -5.68
C LEU A 51 -4.08 -2.73 -6.90
N GLY A 52 -4.39 -2.25 -8.10
CA GLY A 52 -3.73 -2.69 -9.34
C GLY A 52 -2.23 -2.38 -9.35
N ALA A 53 -1.84 -1.18 -8.94
CA ALA A 53 -0.43 -0.80 -8.84
C ALA A 53 0.32 -1.66 -7.81
N LEU A 54 -0.25 -1.86 -6.63
CA LEU A 54 0.35 -2.69 -5.57
C LEU A 54 0.47 -4.16 -5.99
N ALA A 55 -0.53 -4.69 -6.69
CA ALA A 55 -0.49 -6.05 -7.22
C ALA A 55 0.62 -6.24 -8.28
N ALA A 56 1.00 -5.17 -9.00
CA ALA A 56 2.11 -5.20 -9.94
C ALA A 56 3.49 -5.06 -9.26
N TRP A 57 3.56 -4.41 -8.08
CA TRP A 57 4.81 -4.15 -7.37
C TRP A 57 5.15 -5.16 -6.27
N THR A 58 4.19 -5.98 -5.86
CA THR A 58 4.34 -6.94 -4.78
C THR A 58 3.96 -8.35 -5.24
N SER A 59 4.60 -9.35 -4.65
CA SER A 59 4.45 -10.75 -5.05
C SER A 59 4.17 -11.69 -3.89
N ARG A 60 4.47 -11.29 -2.65
CA ARG A 60 4.41 -12.15 -1.46
C ARG A 60 3.31 -11.72 -0.50
N VAL A 61 3.13 -10.43 -0.26
CA VAL A 61 2.15 -9.92 0.72
C VAL A 61 0.73 -9.94 0.17
N ARG A 62 -0.23 -10.26 1.05
CA ARG A 62 -1.65 -10.17 0.70
C ARG A 62 -2.11 -8.71 0.75
N LEU A 63 -2.77 -8.27 -0.31
CA LEU A 63 -3.40 -6.95 -0.39
C LEU A 63 -4.82 -7.00 0.20
N GLY A 64 -5.22 -5.98 0.96
CA GLY A 64 -6.52 -5.94 1.61
C GLY A 64 -6.93 -4.58 2.15
#